data_AF-A0A349B7I2-F1
#
_entry.id   AF-A0A349B7I2-F1
#
_cell.length_a   1.000
_cell.length_b   1.000
_cell.length_c   1.000
_cell.angle_alpha   90.00
_cell.angle_beta   90.00
_cell.angle_gamma   90.00
#
_symmetry.space_group_name_H-M   'P 1'
#
loop_
_entity.id
_entity.type
_entity.pdbx_description
1 polymer ?
#
loop_
_entity_poly.entity_id
_entity_poly.type
_entity_poly.pdbx_seq_one_letter_code
_entity_poly.pdbx_strand_id
1 'polypeptide(L)' 'MIKLENVTKTYKGDVPALRNADVEIAKGEFVFLVGASGSGKSTFLRL' A
#
# COMPACT_ATOMS: atom_id res chain seq x y z
N MET A 1 10.54 6.51 -9.92
CA MET A 1 9.26 7.12 -9.52
C MET A 1 8.29 5.98 -9.35
N ILE A 2 7.73 5.84 -8.16
CA ILE A 2 6.65 4.88 -7.87
C ILE A 2 5.41 5.74 -7.61
N LYS A 3 4.28 5.40 -8.25
CA LYS A 3 3.02 6.10 -8.06
C LYS A 3 1.88 5.08 -7.92
N LEU A 4 1.10 5.24 -6.87
CA LEU A 4 -0.14 4.51 -6.60
C LEU A 4 -1.25 5.56 -6.52
N GLU A 5 -2.31 5.37 -7.28
CA GLU A 5 -3.46 6.27 -7.31
C GLU A 5 -4.74 5.48 -7.03
N ASN A 6 -5.46 5.87 -5.97
CA ASN A 6 -6.72 5.29 -5.54
C ASN A 6 -6.71 3.76 -5.43
N VAL A 7 -5.59 3.17 -4.99
CA VAL A 7 -5.45 1.70 -5.01
C VAL A 7 -6.24 1.06 -3.87
N THR A 8 -7.15 0.17 -4.25
CA THR A 8 -7.92 -0.66 -3.32
C THR A 8 -7.61 -2.12 -3.57
N LYS A 9 -7.37 -2.88 -2.50
CA LYS A 9 -7.14 -4.32 -2.57
C LYS A 9 -7.92 -5.02 -1.48
N THR A 10 -8.80 -5.93 -1.89
CA THR A 10 -9.61 -6.77 -1.01
C THR A 10 -9.27 -8.23 -1.26
N TYR A 11 -9.06 -9.00 -0.20
CA TYR A 11 -8.89 -10.45 -0.27
C TYR A 11 -10.23 -11.17 -0.11
N LYS A 12 -10.24 -12.50 -0.30
CA LYS A 12 -11.43 -13.33 -0.09
C LYS A 12 -12.03 -13.08 1.31
N GLY A 13 -13.37 -13.13 1.39
CA GLY A 13 -14.10 -12.83 2.63
C GLY A 13 -14.24 -11.34 2.92
N ASP A 14 -14.20 -10.49 1.88
CA ASP A 14 -14.39 -9.04 1.96
C ASP A 14 -13.48 -8.36 2.99
N VAL A 15 -12.22 -8.80 3.04
CA VAL A 15 -11.20 -8.21 3.92
C VAL A 15 -10.41 -7.15 3.12
N PRO A 16 -10.75 -5.86 3.25
CA PRO A 16 -10.01 -4.79 2.57
C PRO A 16 -8.65 -4.60 3.23
N ALA A 17 -7.59 -4.93 2.49
CA ALA A 17 -6.21 -4.76 2.92
C ALA A 17 -5.63 -3.39 2.55
N LEU A 18 -6.12 -2.77 1.47
CA LEU A 18 -5.85 -1.38 1.10
C LEU A 18 -7.16 -0.72 0.68
N ARG A 19 -7.36 0.54 1.06
CA ARG A 19 -8.56 1.32 0.77
C ARG A 19 -8.12 2.68 0.25
N ASN A 20 -8.34 2.94 -1.04
CA ASN A 20 -8.01 4.21 -1.70
C ASN A 20 -6.62 4.71 -1.33
N ALA A 21 -5.60 3.87 -1.48
CA ALA A 21 -4.23 4.22 -1.14
C ALA A 21 -3.59 5.06 -2.25
N ASP A 22 -3.16 6.26 -1.90
CA ASP A 22 -2.39 7.18 -2.75
C ASP A 22 -0.97 7.33 -2.21
N VAL A 23 0.02 7.06 -3.05
CA VAL A 23 1.44 7.22 -2.71
C VAL A 23 2.23 7.68 -3.93
N GLU A 24 3.12 8.64 -3.72
CA GLU A 24 4.12 9.04 -4.69
C GLU A 24 5.50 8.96 -4.03
N ILE A 25 6.43 8.25 -4.67
CA ILE A 25 7.83 8.15 -4.24
C ILE A 25 8.71 8.58 -5.41
N ALA A 26 9.44 9.68 -5.22
CA ALA A 26 10.32 10.24 -6.22
C ALA A 26 11.56 9.37 -6.45
N LYS A 27 12.26 9.60 -7.57
CA LYS A 27 13.49 8.86 -7.88
C LYS A 27 14.57 9.23 -6.87
N GLY A 28 15.13 8.22 -6.19
CA GLY A 28 16.22 8.40 -5.23
C GLY A 28 15.76 8.54 -3.77
N GLU A 29 14.44 8.58 -3.51
CA GLU A 29 13.94 8.56 -2.15
C GLU A 29 14.13 7.21 -1.48
N PHE A 30 14.43 7.24 -0.18
CA PHE A 30 14.51 6.07 0.68
C PHE A 30 13.43 6.19 1.76
N VAL A 31 12.41 5.35 1.69
CA VAL A 31 11.18 5.48 2.49
C VAL A 31 10.96 4.23 3.33
N PHE A 32 10.47 4.42 4.56
CA PHE A 32 10.03 3.33 5.43
C PHE A 32 8.52 3.19 5.41
N LEU A 33 8.03 1.96 5.23
CA LEU A 33 6.61 1.62 5.36
C LEU A 33 6.36 1.01 6.75
N VAL A 34 5.75 1.78 7.64
CA VAL A 34 5.51 1.41 9.05
C VAL A 34 4.03 1.35 9.41
N GLY A 35 3.70 0.65 10.50
CA GLY A 35 2.32 0.48 10.98
C GLY A 35 2.10 -0.83 11.71
N ALA A 36 0.99 -0.95 12.45
CA ALA A 36 0.62 -2.14 13.22
C ALA A 36 0.51 -3.42 12.36
N SER A 37 0.60 -4.60 12.97
CA SER A 37 0.34 -5.86 12.26
C SER A 37 -1.05 -5.85 11.62
N GLY A 38 -1.18 -6.38 10.40
CA GLY A 38 -2.44 -6.37 9.65
C GLY A 38 -2.79 -5.06 8.93
N SER A 39 -1.99 -3.98 9.07
CA SER A 39 -2.29 -2.67 8.45
C SER A 39 -2.13 -2.59 6.92
N GLY A 40 -1.95 -3.71 6.21
CA GLY A 40 -1.83 -3.72 4.75
C GLY A 40 -0.41 -3.55 4.19
N LYS A 41 0.64 -3.43 5.02
CA LYS A 41 2.03 -3.19 4.54
C LYS A 41 2.53 -4.26 3.55
N SER A 42 2.40 -5.54 3.90
CA SER A 42 2.82 -6.62 3.00
C SER A 42 1.96 -6.70 1.75
N THR A 43 0.71 -6.24 1.82
CA THR A 43 -0.16 -6.13 0.64
C THR A 43 0.32 -4.99 -0.26
N PHE A 44 0.63 -3.82 0.30
CA PHE A 44 1.19 -2.67 -0.41
C PHE A 44 2.49 -3.01 -1.16
N LEU A 45 3.42 -3.73 -0.52
CA LEU A 45 4.69 -4.14 -1.13
C LEU A 45 4.56 -5.23 -2.22
N ARG A 46 3.39 -5.88 -2.33
CA ARG A 46 3.13 -6.96 -3.30
C ARG A 46 2.23 -6.52 -4.46
N LEU A 47 1.82 -5.26 -4.49
CA LEU A 47 1.15 -4.67 -5.65
C LEU A 47 2.09 -4.62 -6.84
#